data_AF-A0A2V9Y8A4-F1
#
_entry.id   AF-A0A2V9Y8A4-F1
#
_cell.length_a   1.000
_cell.length_b   1.000
_cell.length_c   1.000
_cell.angle_alpha   90.00
_cell.angle_beta   90.00
_cell.angle_gamma   90.00
#
_symmetry.space_group_name_H-M   'P 1'
#
loop_
_entity.id
_entity.type
_entity.pdbx_description
1 polymer ?
#
loop_
_entity_poly.entity_id
_entity_poly.type
_entity_poly.pdbx_seq_one_letter_code
_entity_poly.pdbx_strand_id
1 'polypeptide(L)'
;MNMRIPRHLIVSFTISVLAVSIPAACQDYAIGADVSFLAQAEQQGVVFKENGVAKPGLEILRDHGYNWIRLRLFRVPTDLPNNLDYTIALAKKAKSLGFHFLLDYHYADTWADPGHQPMPKAWEGKRHEELVDAVFAYTRDTIAAFRDAGVLPDMVQVGNEITNGMMWPDGKLPENWDKFAQLVYAGINGVDAGRGNGRRPRIMIHLDRGADWKGTKAFLDKLNSYDIPYDVIGQSYYPWWHGSLNELRANLEFMAREYRKDVIVVEAAYNWQPGNYIGKPAPFPESPEGQRQFLDEVNRVVMETPNGRGKGVFWWEPAVTGPLTARGFFDDTHNALPVITVFDRFSRK
;
A
#
# COMPACT_ATOMS: atom_id res chain seq x y z
N MET A 1 -35.55 78.63 -21.68
CA MET A 1 -35.35 78.50 -20.23
C MET A 1 -35.41 77.02 -19.90
N ASN A 2 -34.31 76.28 -20.12
CA ASN A 2 -34.29 74.82 -20.01
C ASN A 2 -33.41 74.41 -18.82
N MET A 3 -34.09 73.86 -17.80
CA MET A 3 -33.50 73.33 -16.57
C MET A 3 -32.59 72.13 -16.87
N ARG A 4 -31.42 72.11 -16.22
CA ARG A 4 -30.41 71.06 -16.28
C ARG A 4 -30.83 69.83 -15.44
N ILE A 5 -30.64 68.66 -16.02
CA ILE A 5 -30.76 67.32 -15.40
C ILE A 5 -29.51 67.06 -14.53
N PRO A 6 -29.62 66.47 -13.33
CA PRO A 6 -28.47 66.15 -12.50
C PRO A 6 -27.71 64.92 -13.00
N ARG A 7 -26.38 65.00 -12.99
CA ARG A 7 -25.46 63.90 -13.33
C ARG A 7 -25.48 62.85 -12.21
N HIS A 8 -25.88 61.63 -12.53
CA HIS A 8 -25.69 60.47 -11.67
C HIS A 8 -24.21 60.05 -11.67
N LEU A 9 -23.61 59.98 -10.49
CA LEU A 9 -22.27 59.48 -10.25
C LEU A 9 -22.31 57.94 -10.29
N ILE A 10 -21.77 57.34 -11.35
CA ILE A 10 -21.59 55.87 -11.43
C ILE A 10 -20.30 55.54 -10.68
N VAL A 11 -20.44 54.99 -9.46
CA VAL A 11 -19.32 54.42 -8.71
C VAL A 11 -19.12 52.99 -9.21
N SER A 12 -18.05 52.77 -9.97
CA SER A 12 -17.66 51.43 -10.44
C SER A 12 -16.94 50.71 -9.30
N PHE A 13 -17.58 49.70 -8.71
CA PHE A 13 -16.95 48.80 -7.75
C PHE A 13 -16.11 47.78 -8.52
N THR A 14 -14.78 47.93 -8.49
CA THR A 14 -13.85 46.92 -8.99
C THR A 14 -13.75 45.83 -7.93
N ILE A 15 -14.39 44.68 -8.17
CA ILE A 15 -14.21 43.49 -7.33
C ILE A 15 -12.83 42.90 -7.66
N SER A 16 -11.83 43.22 -6.86
CA SER A 16 -10.56 42.49 -6.88
C SER A 16 -10.79 41.09 -6.33
N VAL A 17 -10.89 40.10 -7.22
CA VAL A 17 -10.83 38.69 -6.85
C VAL A 17 -9.40 38.42 -6.37
N LEU A 18 -9.18 38.44 -5.06
CA LEU A 18 -8.00 37.84 -4.45
C LEU A 18 -8.06 36.35 -4.78
N ALA A 19 -7.25 35.91 -5.73
CA ALA A 19 -6.93 34.51 -5.91
C ALA A 19 -6.23 34.04 -4.64
N VAL A 20 -6.99 33.49 -3.70
CA VAL A 20 -6.43 32.71 -2.61
C VAL A 20 -5.83 31.48 -3.27
N SER A 21 -4.49 31.47 -3.37
CA SER A 21 -3.75 30.25 -3.64
C SER A 21 -4.09 29.30 -2.51
N ILE A 22 -5.00 28.35 -2.77
CA ILE A 22 -5.08 27.15 -1.94
C ILE A 22 -3.66 26.58 -1.98
N PRO A 23 -2.98 26.37 -0.84
CA PRO A 23 -1.71 25.68 -0.89
C PRO A 23 -2.00 24.35 -1.58
N ALA A 24 -1.39 24.15 -2.75
CA ALA A 24 -1.46 22.86 -3.43
C ALA A 24 -1.09 21.83 -2.36
N ALA A 25 -2.04 20.99 -1.97
CA ALA A 25 -1.77 19.93 -1.00
C ALA A 25 -0.64 19.11 -1.59
N CYS A 26 0.56 19.36 -1.08
CA CYS A 26 1.76 18.67 -1.52
C CYS A 26 1.60 17.23 -1.03
N GLN A 27 1.14 16.39 -1.96
CA GLN A 27 1.12 14.93 -2.00
C GLN A 27 0.23 14.13 -1.04
N ASP A 28 -1.02 13.91 -1.46
CA ASP A 28 -1.81 12.71 -1.11
C ASP A 28 -1.28 11.41 -1.77
N TYR A 29 -0.29 11.51 -2.66
CA TYR A 29 0.25 10.39 -3.41
C TYR A 29 1.26 9.59 -2.57
N ALA A 30 1.00 8.29 -2.41
CA ALA A 30 1.84 7.38 -1.67
C ALA A 30 3.00 6.88 -2.54
N ILE A 31 4.19 7.40 -2.26
CA ILE A 31 5.47 6.88 -2.72
C ILE A 31 5.95 5.92 -1.62
N GLY A 32 5.57 4.66 -1.77
CA GLY A 32 5.61 3.68 -0.71
C GLY A 32 6.71 2.64 -0.86
N ALA A 33 7.12 2.08 0.28
CA ALA A 33 7.96 0.89 0.36
C ALA A 33 7.43 -0.05 1.44
N ASP A 34 7.27 -1.33 1.14
CA ASP A 34 7.12 -2.37 2.16
C ASP A 34 8.50 -2.69 2.71
N VAL A 35 8.76 -2.29 3.95
CA VAL A 35 10.08 -2.42 4.60
C VAL A 35 10.03 -3.41 5.76
N SER A 36 9.14 -4.39 5.69
CA SER A 36 8.89 -5.33 6.77
C SER A 36 10.12 -6.14 7.18
N PHE A 37 11.08 -6.40 6.29
CA PHE A 37 12.36 -7.05 6.63
C PHE A 37 13.50 -6.09 6.96
N LEU A 38 13.33 -4.77 6.80
CA LEU A 38 14.43 -3.81 6.93
C LEU A 38 15.13 -3.88 8.30
N ALA A 39 14.36 -3.87 9.40
CA ALA A 39 14.96 -3.90 10.73
C ALA A 39 15.66 -5.24 11.03
N GLN A 40 15.15 -6.36 10.50
CA GLN A 40 15.84 -7.65 10.60
C GLN A 40 17.16 -7.63 9.83
N ALA A 41 17.19 -7.10 8.61
CA ALA A 41 18.40 -6.96 7.82
C ALA A 41 19.49 -6.17 8.58
N GLU A 42 19.13 -5.00 9.12
CA GLU A 42 20.04 -4.15 9.91
C GLU A 42 20.52 -4.87 11.19
N GLN A 43 19.63 -5.58 11.89
CA GLN A 43 19.98 -6.38 13.09
C GLN A 43 20.93 -7.53 12.77
N GLN A 44 20.87 -8.08 11.56
CA GLN A 44 21.77 -9.12 11.06
C GLN A 44 23.11 -8.55 10.55
N GLY A 45 23.35 -7.24 10.69
CA GLY A 45 24.63 -6.60 10.36
C GLY A 45 24.70 -6.04 8.94
N VAL A 46 23.58 -5.99 8.21
CA VAL A 46 23.55 -5.28 6.93
C VAL A 46 23.77 -3.79 7.14
N VAL A 47 24.67 -3.23 6.35
CA VAL A 47 24.93 -1.79 6.30
C VAL A 47 24.56 -1.29 4.91
N PHE A 48 23.37 -0.71 4.79
CA PHE A 48 22.92 -0.06 3.56
C PHE A 48 23.75 1.20 3.27
N LYS A 49 23.95 1.47 1.99
CA LYS A 49 24.80 2.58 1.52
C LYS A 49 24.13 3.34 0.38
N GLU A 50 24.42 4.62 0.34
CA GLU A 50 24.13 5.51 -0.78
C GLU A 50 25.47 6.07 -1.27
N ASN A 51 25.81 5.85 -2.55
CA ASN A 51 27.10 6.27 -3.13
C ASN A 51 28.32 5.81 -2.29
N GLY A 52 28.26 4.58 -1.75
CA GLY A 52 29.29 4.00 -0.89
C GLY A 52 29.29 4.48 0.57
N VAL A 53 28.43 5.43 0.93
CA VAL A 53 28.33 5.99 2.29
C VAL A 53 27.25 5.27 3.08
N ALA A 54 27.61 4.71 4.24
CA ALA A 54 26.68 4.01 5.11
C ALA A 54 25.59 4.93 5.66
N LYS A 55 24.33 4.47 5.64
CA LYS A 55 23.16 5.23 6.11
C LYS A 55 21.99 4.31 6.44
N PRO A 56 21.14 4.62 7.44
CA PRO A 56 19.96 3.81 7.74
C PRO A 56 19.00 3.71 6.55
N GLY A 57 18.41 2.53 6.34
CA GLY A 57 17.61 2.27 5.12
C GLY A 57 16.40 3.20 4.98
N LEU A 58 15.71 3.53 6.08
CA LEU A 58 14.59 4.48 6.08
C LEU A 58 15.02 5.90 5.72
N GLU A 59 16.24 6.31 6.10
CA GLU A 59 16.74 7.64 5.76
C GLU A 59 17.13 7.73 4.28
N ILE A 60 17.70 6.66 3.71
CA ILE A 60 17.95 6.58 2.27
C ILE A 60 16.62 6.72 1.51
N LEU A 61 15.60 5.93 1.87
CA LEU A 61 14.27 6.01 1.24
C LEU A 61 13.66 7.42 1.36
N ARG A 62 13.70 8.02 2.55
CA ARG A 62 13.15 9.38 2.78
C ARG A 62 13.83 10.41 1.89
N ASP A 63 15.15 10.36 1.78
CA ASP A 63 15.92 11.35 1.03
C ASP A 63 15.68 11.24 -0.49
N HIS A 64 15.21 10.08 -0.95
CA HIS A 64 14.75 9.83 -2.32
C HIS A 64 13.23 9.98 -2.52
N GLY A 65 12.53 10.66 -1.61
CA GLY A 65 11.13 11.06 -1.79
C GLY A 65 10.09 10.01 -1.38
N TYR A 66 10.49 8.87 -0.83
CA TYR A 66 9.54 7.94 -0.23
C TYR A 66 8.91 8.57 1.02
N ASN A 67 7.59 8.53 1.09
CA ASN A 67 6.80 9.18 2.13
C ASN A 67 5.82 8.22 2.84
N TRP A 68 5.70 6.97 2.37
CA TRP A 68 4.93 5.92 3.02
C TRP A 68 5.77 4.67 3.28
N ILE A 69 5.53 4.02 4.43
CA ILE A 69 5.94 2.64 4.67
C ILE A 69 4.72 1.73 4.74
N ARG A 70 4.87 0.51 4.23
CA ARG A 70 3.95 -0.61 4.48
C ARG A 70 4.63 -1.60 5.41
N LEU A 71 3.93 -2.07 6.43
CA LEU A 71 4.44 -3.14 7.30
C LEU A 71 3.41 -4.25 7.42
N ARG A 72 3.84 -5.47 7.10
CA ARG A 72 3.07 -6.69 7.35
C ARG A 72 3.04 -7.04 8.84
N LEU A 73 1.97 -7.66 9.27
CA LEU A 73 1.77 -8.15 10.62
C LEU A 73 1.21 -9.58 10.60
N PHE A 74 2.02 -10.49 11.13
CA PHE A 74 1.62 -11.85 11.46
C PHE A 74 1.15 -11.91 12.92
N ARG A 75 0.27 -12.85 13.22
CA ARG A 75 -0.28 -13.01 14.57
C ARG A 75 0.77 -13.54 15.55
N VAL A 76 1.31 -14.74 15.31
CA VAL A 76 2.42 -15.32 16.09
C VAL A 76 3.40 -16.03 15.14
N PRO A 77 4.29 -15.29 14.45
CA PRO A 77 5.27 -15.90 13.58
C PRO A 77 6.37 -16.63 14.37
N THR A 78 6.82 -17.78 13.84
CA THR A 78 7.93 -18.57 14.40
C THR A 78 9.27 -18.17 13.79
N ASP A 79 9.32 -18.04 12.47
CA ASP A 79 10.56 -17.87 11.69
C ASP A 79 10.64 -16.50 10.97
N LEU A 80 9.60 -15.68 11.13
CA LEU A 80 9.50 -14.35 10.53
C LEU A 80 9.49 -13.28 11.64
N PRO A 81 10.08 -12.09 11.40
CA PRO A 81 10.23 -11.09 12.45
C PRO A 81 8.94 -10.32 12.75
N ASN A 82 7.95 -10.36 11.85
CA ASN A 82 6.83 -9.40 11.78
C ASN A 82 5.69 -9.66 12.78
N ASN A 83 6.04 -9.83 14.05
CA ASN A 83 5.08 -9.79 15.15
C ASN A 83 4.74 -8.34 15.55
N LEU A 84 3.80 -8.17 16.48
CA LEU A 84 3.33 -6.85 16.91
C LEU A 84 4.44 -5.94 17.43
N ASP A 85 5.32 -6.44 18.31
CA ASP A 85 6.36 -5.64 18.95
C ASP A 85 7.40 -5.15 17.94
N TYR A 86 7.83 -6.04 17.05
CA TYR A 86 8.73 -5.71 15.95
C TYR A 86 8.11 -4.64 15.04
N THR A 87 6.85 -4.84 14.65
CA THR A 87 6.15 -3.92 13.74
C THR A 87 5.92 -2.55 14.39
N ILE A 88 5.57 -2.48 15.68
CA ILE A 88 5.48 -1.22 16.43
C ILE A 88 6.82 -0.51 16.49
N ALA A 89 7.92 -1.23 16.75
CA ALA A 89 9.25 -0.63 16.84
C ALA A 89 9.68 0.00 15.51
N LEU A 90 9.43 -0.68 14.38
CA LEU A 90 9.72 -0.16 13.06
C LEU A 90 8.80 1.00 12.67
N ALA A 91 7.49 0.92 12.99
CA ALA A 91 6.55 2.01 12.79
C ALA A 91 6.96 3.29 13.54
N LYS A 92 7.46 3.16 14.79
CA LYS A 92 8.01 4.30 15.56
C LYS A 92 9.17 4.98 14.85
N LYS A 93 10.14 4.19 14.37
CA LYS A 93 11.29 4.72 13.63
C LYS A 93 10.82 5.48 12.38
N ALA A 94 9.96 4.87 11.58
CA ALA A 94 9.46 5.50 10.35
C ALA A 94 8.64 6.77 10.64
N LYS A 95 7.73 6.74 11.61
CA LYS A 95 6.93 7.91 12.01
C LYS A 95 7.81 9.07 12.51
N SER A 96 8.90 8.78 13.22
CA SER A 96 9.87 9.81 13.65
C SER A 96 10.59 10.50 12.49
N LEU A 97 10.65 9.85 11.33
CA LEU A 97 11.22 10.39 10.08
C LEU A 97 10.15 11.03 9.16
N GLY A 98 8.89 11.09 9.60
CA GLY A 98 7.79 11.72 8.87
C GLY A 98 7.04 10.80 7.90
N PHE A 99 7.30 9.49 7.90
CA PHE A 99 6.57 8.56 7.05
C PHE A 99 5.10 8.39 7.50
N HIS A 100 4.22 8.30 6.51
CA HIS A 100 2.91 7.69 6.69
C HIS A 100 3.04 6.17 6.80
N PHE A 101 2.05 5.54 7.44
CA PHE A 101 2.09 4.12 7.75
C PHE A 101 0.84 3.37 7.25
N LEU A 102 1.06 2.40 6.38
CA LEU A 102 0.10 1.37 5.99
C LEU A 102 0.39 0.07 6.77
N LEU A 103 -0.53 -0.34 7.63
CA LEU A 103 -0.48 -1.63 8.31
C LEU A 103 -1.17 -2.69 7.46
N ASP A 104 -0.49 -3.81 7.24
CA ASP A 104 -1.02 -4.95 6.51
C ASP A 104 -1.24 -6.16 7.42
N TYR A 105 -2.50 -6.51 7.66
CA TYR A 105 -2.85 -7.74 8.36
C TYR A 105 -2.86 -8.93 7.40
N HIS A 106 -2.00 -9.90 7.65
CA HIS A 106 -2.09 -11.19 6.97
C HIS A 106 -3.18 -12.10 7.56
N TYR A 107 -3.59 -11.87 8.81
CA TYR A 107 -4.47 -12.78 9.57
C TYR A 107 -3.99 -14.25 9.55
N ALA A 108 -2.68 -14.41 9.60
CA ALA A 108 -1.97 -15.68 9.58
C ALA A 108 -0.75 -15.60 10.53
N ASP A 109 -0.22 -16.76 10.92
CA ASP A 109 1.05 -16.87 11.65
C ASP A 109 2.26 -16.90 10.68
N THR A 110 2.02 -16.92 9.38
CA THR A 110 3.03 -16.94 8.30
C THR A 110 2.47 -16.22 7.07
N TRP A 111 3.15 -16.34 5.93
CA TRP A 111 2.72 -15.77 4.65
C TRP A 111 1.27 -16.12 4.31
N ALA A 112 0.56 -15.11 3.80
CA ALA A 112 -0.77 -15.21 3.23
C ALA A 112 -0.70 -14.58 1.85
N ASP A 113 -1.01 -15.37 0.83
CA ASP A 113 -0.88 -15.08 -0.60
C ASP A 113 -2.10 -15.69 -1.36
N PRO A 114 -2.23 -15.51 -2.68
CA PRO A 114 -3.42 -15.98 -3.41
C PRO A 114 -3.56 -17.51 -3.39
N GLY A 115 -2.45 -18.24 -3.25
CA GLY A 115 -2.40 -19.69 -3.19
C GLY A 115 -2.49 -20.27 -1.77
N HIS A 116 -2.20 -19.46 -0.74
CA HIS A 116 -2.13 -19.89 0.64
C HIS A 116 -2.72 -18.85 1.59
N GLN A 117 -3.78 -19.20 2.33
CA GLN A 117 -4.38 -18.33 3.34
C GLN A 117 -4.56 -19.12 4.65
N PRO A 118 -3.46 -19.49 5.35
CA PRO A 118 -3.52 -20.43 6.46
C PRO A 118 -4.28 -19.83 7.65
N MET A 119 -5.11 -20.65 8.30
CA MET A 119 -5.71 -20.34 9.59
C MET A 119 -4.59 -20.17 10.64
N PRO A 120 -4.59 -19.11 11.47
CA PRO A 120 -3.71 -19.04 12.62
C PRO A 120 -3.94 -20.22 13.56
N LYS A 121 -2.86 -20.77 14.11
CA LYS A 121 -2.91 -22.00 14.92
C LYS A 121 -3.85 -21.88 16.12
N ALA A 122 -3.91 -20.70 16.74
CA ALA A 122 -4.78 -20.44 17.89
C ALA A 122 -6.27 -20.39 17.55
N TRP A 123 -6.62 -20.33 16.26
CA TRP A 123 -7.99 -20.23 15.76
C TRP A 123 -8.47 -21.51 15.09
N GLU A 124 -7.60 -22.52 14.95
CA GLU A 124 -7.99 -23.85 14.48
C GLU A 124 -9.10 -24.45 15.37
N GLY A 125 -10.11 -25.03 14.72
CA GLY A 125 -11.26 -25.65 15.40
C GLY A 125 -12.33 -24.69 15.92
N LYS A 126 -12.13 -23.36 15.83
CA LYS A 126 -13.20 -22.39 16.14
C LYS A 126 -14.36 -22.54 15.16
N ARG A 127 -15.60 -22.38 15.67
CA ARG A 127 -16.76 -22.17 14.80
C ARG A 127 -16.66 -20.79 14.16
N HIS A 128 -17.38 -20.58 13.05
CA HIS A 128 -17.35 -19.33 12.30
C HIS A 128 -17.59 -18.08 13.18
N GLU A 129 -18.61 -18.11 14.04
CA GLU A 129 -18.94 -17.02 14.97
C GLU A 129 -17.76 -16.70 15.91
N GLU A 130 -17.10 -17.73 16.45
CA GLU A 130 -15.94 -17.57 17.34
C GLU A 130 -14.71 -17.06 16.59
N LEU A 131 -14.61 -17.34 15.29
CA LEU A 131 -13.55 -16.83 14.42
C LEU A 131 -13.78 -15.34 14.11
N VAL A 132 -15.03 -14.93 13.84
CA VAL A 132 -15.42 -13.52 13.68
C VAL A 132 -15.06 -12.72 14.93
N ASP A 133 -15.39 -13.23 16.13
CA ASP A 133 -15.02 -12.59 17.40
C ASP A 133 -13.49 -12.51 17.58
N ALA A 134 -12.77 -13.56 17.19
CA ALA A 134 -11.31 -13.61 17.29
C ALA A 134 -10.62 -12.59 16.38
N VAL A 135 -11.10 -12.43 15.14
CA VAL A 135 -10.61 -11.43 14.19
C VAL A 135 -10.87 -10.02 14.73
N PHE A 136 -12.10 -9.75 15.18
CA PHE A 136 -12.45 -8.45 15.78
C PHE A 136 -11.55 -8.11 16.96
N ALA A 137 -11.41 -9.04 17.92
CA ALA A 137 -10.61 -8.83 19.12
C ALA A 137 -9.12 -8.61 18.78
N TYR A 138 -8.56 -9.45 17.90
CA TYR A 138 -7.17 -9.32 17.48
C TYR A 138 -6.89 -7.97 16.80
N THR A 139 -7.74 -7.55 15.87
CA THR A 139 -7.56 -6.27 15.18
C THR A 139 -7.76 -5.09 16.13
N ARG A 140 -8.77 -5.14 17.01
CA ARG A 140 -8.97 -4.12 18.06
C ARG A 140 -7.75 -3.98 18.95
N ASP A 141 -7.24 -5.07 19.48
CA ASP A 141 -6.19 -5.06 20.49
C ASP A 141 -4.85 -4.63 19.88
N THR A 142 -4.54 -5.08 18.67
CA THR A 142 -3.33 -4.65 17.96
C THR A 142 -3.40 -3.19 17.51
N ILE A 143 -4.53 -2.70 16.98
CA ILE A 143 -4.69 -1.27 16.66
C ILE A 143 -4.61 -0.41 17.92
N ALA A 144 -5.17 -0.86 19.05
CA ALA A 144 -5.02 -0.19 20.34
C ALA A 144 -3.55 -0.14 20.77
N ALA A 145 -2.78 -1.20 20.59
CA ALA A 145 -1.35 -1.21 20.88
C ALA A 145 -0.57 -0.20 20.00
N PHE A 146 -0.86 -0.12 18.69
CA PHE A 146 -0.26 0.91 17.82
C PHE A 146 -0.64 2.34 18.26
N ARG A 147 -1.90 2.56 18.65
CA ARG A 147 -2.38 3.84 19.18
C ARG A 147 -1.64 4.23 20.46
N ASP A 148 -1.57 3.33 21.43
CA ASP A 148 -0.94 3.57 22.73
C ASP A 148 0.58 3.77 22.60
N ALA A 149 1.16 3.17 21.56
CA ALA A 149 2.54 3.39 21.15
C ALA A 149 2.78 4.70 20.37
N GLY A 150 1.73 5.49 20.10
CA GLY A 150 1.81 6.78 19.39
C GLY A 150 1.99 6.66 17.87
N VAL A 151 1.72 5.49 17.29
CA VAL A 151 2.00 5.16 15.88
C VAL A 151 0.79 4.54 15.18
N LEU A 152 -0.40 5.07 15.47
CA LEU A 152 -1.63 4.64 14.81
C LEU A 152 -1.45 4.69 13.26
N PRO A 153 -1.84 3.63 12.51
CA PRO A 153 -1.70 3.60 11.06
C PRO A 153 -2.52 4.70 10.37
N ASP A 154 -2.03 5.20 9.24
CA ASP A 154 -2.82 6.08 8.36
C ASP A 154 -3.75 5.30 7.45
N MET A 155 -3.40 4.04 7.16
CA MET A 155 -4.18 3.10 6.38
C MET A 155 -4.01 1.69 6.96
N VAL A 156 -5.06 0.88 6.88
CA VAL A 156 -5.07 -0.54 7.28
C VAL A 156 -5.56 -1.38 6.11
N GLN A 157 -4.80 -2.39 5.75
CA GLN A 157 -5.18 -3.44 4.81
C GLN A 157 -5.75 -4.63 5.60
N VAL A 158 -6.99 -5.01 5.31
CA VAL A 158 -7.71 -6.09 6.02
C VAL A 158 -7.56 -7.38 5.22
N GLY A 159 -6.48 -8.12 5.48
CA GLY A 159 -6.08 -9.30 4.72
C GLY A 159 -5.07 -8.96 3.62
N ASN A 160 -4.24 -9.93 3.23
CA ASN A 160 -3.30 -9.79 2.11
C ASN A 160 -3.71 -10.67 0.93
N GLU A 161 -3.84 -10.05 -0.25
CA GLU A 161 -4.19 -10.70 -1.52
C GLU A 161 -5.40 -11.66 -1.41
N ILE A 162 -6.51 -11.13 -0.90
CA ILE A 162 -7.69 -11.90 -0.46
C ILE A 162 -8.62 -12.35 -1.60
N THR A 163 -8.13 -12.38 -2.85
CA THR A 163 -8.91 -12.75 -4.04
C THR A 163 -9.57 -14.12 -3.90
N ASN A 164 -8.89 -15.06 -3.22
CA ASN A 164 -9.39 -16.41 -2.94
C ASN A 164 -9.89 -16.56 -1.49
N GLY A 165 -10.16 -15.45 -0.81
CA GLY A 165 -10.61 -15.41 0.58
C GLY A 165 -9.47 -15.27 1.58
N MET A 166 -9.75 -15.57 2.86
CA MET A 166 -8.78 -15.54 3.96
C MET A 166 -9.07 -16.64 4.98
N MET A 167 -8.06 -17.07 5.75
CA MET A 167 -8.17 -18.08 6.82
C MET A 167 -8.94 -19.34 6.40
N TRP A 168 -8.37 -20.08 5.46
CA TRP A 168 -8.97 -21.28 4.90
C TRP A 168 -9.05 -22.42 5.93
N PRO A 169 -10.11 -23.27 5.87
CA PRO A 169 -11.15 -23.29 4.83
C PRO A 169 -12.33 -22.33 5.08
N ASP A 170 -12.41 -21.68 6.25
CA ASP A 170 -13.64 -21.01 6.69
C ASP A 170 -14.02 -19.82 5.81
N GLY A 171 -13.06 -18.91 5.54
CA GLY A 171 -13.25 -17.77 4.65
C GLY A 171 -12.80 -18.03 3.22
N LYS A 172 -12.71 -19.30 2.76
CA LYS A 172 -12.23 -19.63 1.41
C LYS A 172 -13.28 -19.31 0.34
N LEU A 173 -12.85 -18.64 -0.72
CA LEU A 173 -13.68 -18.32 -1.88
C LEU A 173 -13.43 -19.31 -3.04
N PRO A 174 -14.42 -19.52 -3.93
CA PRO A 174 -15.72 -18.83 -4.01
C PRO A 174 -16.84 -19.38 -3.10
N GLU A 175 -16.60 -20.45 -2.34
CA GLU A 175 -17.67 -21.18 -1.65
C GLU A 175 -18.25 -20.44 -0.43
N ASN A 176 -17.45 -19.61 0.25
CA ASN A 176 -17.81 -19.06 1.57
C ASN A 176 -17.92 -17.53 1.60
N TRP A 177 -18.56 -16.91 0.59
CA TRP A 177 -18.68 -15.44 0.52
C TRP A 177 -19.29 -14.79 1.77
N ASP A 178 -20.36 -15.37 2.34
CA ASP A 178 -21.00 -14.80 3.54
C ASP A 178 -20.05 -14.80 4.73
N LYS A 179 -19.30 -15.89 4.91
CA LYS A 179 -18.31 -16.01 5.99
C LYS A 179 -17.13 -15.07 5.77
N PHE A 180 -16.60 -15.05 4.56
CA PHE A 180 -15.52 -14.15 4.18
C PHE A 180 -15.89 -12.67 4.45
N ALA A 181 -17.08 -12.25 4.03
CA ALA A 181 -17.58 -10.90 4.27
C ALA A 181 -17.68 -10.58 5.78
N GLN A 182 -18.16 -11.51 6.60
CA GLN A 182 -18.22 -11.35 8.06
C GLN A 182 -16.82 -11.20 8.69
N LEU A 183 -15.82 -11.93 8.21
CA LEU A 183 -14.43 -11.82 8.68
C LEU A 183 -13.81 -10.47 8.30
N VAL A 184 -14.04 -9.99 7.07
CA VAL A 184 -13.59 -8.65 6.63
C VAL A 184 -14.26 -7.56 7.46
N TYR A 185 -15.59 -7.66 7.68
CA TYR A 185 -16.31 -6.74 8.56
C TYR A 185 -15.77 -6.75 9.99
N ALA A 186 -15.47 -7.92 10.55
CA ALA A 186 -14.89 -8.03 11.89
C ALA A 186 -13.54 -7.32 11.98
N GLY A 187 -12.69 -7.47 10.96
CA GLY A 187 -11.43 -6.76 10.86
C GLY A 187 -11.62 -5.24 10.85
N ILE A 188 -12.53 -4.73 10.00
CA ILE A 188 -12.82 -3.29 9.91
C ILE A 188 -13.38 -2.75 11.24
N ASN A 189 -14.34 -3.45 11.85
CA ASN A 189 -14.90 -3.07 13.14
C ASN A 189 -13.85 -3.10 14.26
N GLY A 190 -12.90 -4.04 14.19
CA GLY A 190 -11.75 -4.08 15.08
C GLY A 190 -10.87 -2.85 14.93
N VAL A 191 -10.61 -2.39 13.70
CA VAL A 191 -9.90 -1.11 13.47
C VAL A 191 -10.63 0.05 14.12
N ASP A 192 -11.95 0.14 13.91
CA ASP A 192 -12.78 1.23 14.44
C ASP A 192 -12.86 1.22 15.98
N ALA A 193 -12.90 0.05 16.60
CA ALA A 193 -12.86 -0.08 18.04
C ALA A 193 -11.47 0.22 18.62
N GLY A 194 -10.41 -0.33 18.00
CA GLY A 194 -9.03 -0.22 18.48
C GLY A 194 -8.47 1.20 18.40
N ARG A 195 -8.87 1.99 17.39
CA ARG A 195 -8.40 3.38 17.25
C ARG A 195 -8.89 4.29 18.37
N GLY A 196 -9.95 3.91 19.09
CA GLY A 196 -10.59 4.76 20.09
C GLY A 196 -10.99 6.13 19.50
N ASN A 197 -10.52 7.21 20.12
CA ASN A 197 -10.76 8.58 19.64
C ASN A 197 -9.77 9.05 18.57
N GLY A 198 -8.82 8.21 18.15
CA GLY A 198 -7.89 8.52 17.07
C GLY A 198 -8.59 8.66 15.72
N ARG A 199 -7.96 9.40 14.79
CA ARG A 199 -8.42 9.49 13.39
C ARG A 199 -8.59 8.10 12.82
N ARG A 200 -9.72 7.83 12.16
CA ARG A 200 -9.96 6.56 11.48
C ARG A 200 -8.93 6.34 10.38
N PRO A 201 -8.13 5.25 10.43
CA PRO A 201 -7.28 4.87 9.30
C PRO A 201 -8.16 4.60 8.06
N ARG A 202 -7.64 4.91 6.87
CA ARG A 202 -8.30 4.47 5.63
C ARG A 202 -8.28 2.94 5.57
N ILE A 203 -9.34 2.32 5.09
CA ILE A 203 -9.43 0.86 4.94
C ILE A 203 -9.12 0.48 3.49
N MET A 204 -8.16 -0.42 3.30
CA MET A 204 -7.79 -0.98 2.00
C MET A 204 -8.26 -2.44 1.88
N ILE A 205 -8.79 -2.77 0.70
CA ILE A 205 -8.98 -4.16 0.23
C ILE A 205 -7.93 -4.45 -0.84
N HIS A 206 -7.16 -5.52 -0.67
CA HIS A 206 -6.00 -5.84 -1.51
C HIS A 206 -6.19 -7.12 -2.32
N LEU A 207 -5.97 -7.04 -3.64
CA LEU A 207 -6.07 -8.15 -4.60
C LEU A 207 -4.76 -8.34 -5.39
N ASP A 208 -4.48 -9.57 -5.82
CA ASP A 208 -3.37 -9.94 -6.71
C ASP A 208 -3.70 -9.77 -8.20
N ARG A 209 -4.71 -8.96 -8.55
CA ARG A 209 -5.33 -8.92 -9.88
C ARG A 209 -4.96 -7.67 -10.68
N GLY A 210 -3.74 -7.14 -10.49
CA GLY A 210 -3.34 -5.83 -11.02
C GLY A 210 -3.58 -5.63 -12.52
N ALA A 211 -3.45 -6.67 -13.33
CA ALA A 211 -3.69 -6.62 -14.78
C ALA A 211 -4.89 -7.49 -15.25
N ASP A 212 -5.82 -7.83 -14.35
CA ASP A 212 -7.02 -8.62 -14.64
C ASP A 212 -8.28 -7.86 -14.20
N TRP A 213 -8.83 -7.05 -15.11
CA TRP A 213 -10.05 -6.28 -14.83
C TRP A 213 -11.29 -7.16 -14.68
N LYS A 214 -11.34 -8.33 -15.32
CA LYS A 214 -12.48 -9.25 -15.20
C LYS A 214 -12.52 -9.92 -13.84
N GLY A 215 -11.37 -10.43 -13.39
CA GLY A 215 -11.23 -11.00 -12.04
C GLY A 215 -11.44 -9.95 -10.96
N THR A 216 -10.85 -8.76 -11.13
CA THR A 216 -11.09 -7.60 -10.25
C THR A 216 -12.58 -7.27 -10.17
N LYS A 217 -13.28 -7.22 -11.32
CA LYS A 217 -14.72 -6.97 -11.36
C LYS A 217 -15.53 -8.03 -10.62
N ALA A 218 -15.28 -9.30 -10.95
CA ALA A 218 -16.00 -10.41 -10.35
C ALA A 218 -15.89 -10.43 -8.82
N PHE A 219 -14.69 -10.16 -8.29
CA PHE A 219 -14.46 -10.08 -6.86
C PHE A 219 -15.14 -8.85 -6.24
N LEU A 220 -14.86 -7.63 -6.75
CA LEU A 220 -15.33 -6.40 -6.13
C LEU A 220 -16.85 -6.21 -6.25
N ASP A 221 -17.48 -6.63 -7.35
CA ASP A 221 -18.94 -6.59 -7.47
C ASP A 221 -19.60 -7.47 -6.41
N LYS A 222 -19.06 -8.69 -6.22
CA LYS A 222 -19.58 -9.61 -5.21
C LYS A 222 -19.30 -9.10 -3.80
N LEU A 223 -18.11 -8.58 -3.51
CA LEU A 223 -17.79 -7.94 -2.22
C LEU A 223 -18.72 -6.75 -1.92
N ASN A 224 -18.96 -5.88 -2.90
CA ASN A 224 -19.80 -4.70 -2.75
C ASN A 224 -21.27 -5.07 -2.48
N SER A 225 -21.74 -6.26 -2.89
CA SER A 225 -23.07 -6.76 -2.54
C SER A 225 -23.27 -7.03 -1.03
N TYR A 226 -22.18 -7.07 -0.26
CA TYR A 226 -22.19 -7.15 1.21
C TYR A 226 -22.02 -5.79 1.89
N ASP A 227 -21.96 -4.69 1.13
CA ASP A 227 -21.78 -3.32 1.62
C ASP A 227 -20.49 -3.07 2.44
N ILE A 228 -19.42 -3.84 2.21
CA ILE A 228 -18.14 -3.70 2.94
C ILE A 228 -17.63 -2.23 2.87
N PRO A 229 -17.42 -1.55 4.01
CA PRO A 229 -17.03 -0.14 4.04
C PRO A 229 -15.51 0.02 3.95
N TYR A 230 -14.97 -0.04 2.73
CA TYR A 230 -13.56 0.25 2.44
C TYR A 230 -13.37 1.53 1.63
N ASP A 231 -12.18 2.13 1.74
CA ASP A 231 -11.86 3.44 1.16
C ASP A 231 -10.97 3.32 -0.10
N VAL A 232 -10.04 2.36 -0.10
CA VAL A 232 -8.97 2.21 -1.10
C VAL A 232 -8.95 0.80 -1.67
N ILE A 233 -8.75 0.68 -2.98
CA ILE A 233 -8.46 -0.59 -3.65
C ILE A 233 -6.93 -0.73 -3.80
N GLY A 234 -6.36 -1.77 -3.21
CA GLY A 234 -4.97 -2.17 -3.39
C GLY A 234 -4.86 -3.24 -4.47
N GLN A 235 -3.83 -3.14 -5.31
CA GLN A 235 -3.49 -4.17 -6.30
C GLN A 235 -2.01 -4.55 -6.22
N SER A 236 -1.70 -5.84 -6.25
CA SER A 236 -0.35 -6.31 -6.58
C SER A 236 -0.14 -6.30 -8.09
N TYR A 237 1.07 -5.92 -8.52
CA TYR A 237 1.49 -6.00 -9.91
C TYR A 237 2.93 -6.52 -10.04
N TYR A 238 3.04 -7.79 -10.42
CA TYR A 238 4.28 -8.42 -10.80
C TYR A 238 4.19 -8.87 -12.27
N PRO A 239 5.02 -8.34 -13.18
CA PRO A 239 4.81 -8.49 -14.62
C PRO A 239 5.02 -9.93 -15.12
N TRP A 240 5.66 -10.79 -14.33
CA TRP A 240 5.83 -12.20 -14.66
C TRP A 240 4.63 -13.08 -14.29
N TRP A 241 3.68 -12.58 -13.49
CA TRP A 241 2.46 -13.31 -13.11
C TRP A 241 1.17 -12.64 -13.59
N HIS A 242 1.08 -11.31 -13.53
CA HIS A 242 -0.21 -10.61 -13.61
C HIS A 242 -0.58 -10.13 -15.01
N GLY A 243 0.38 -10.02 -15.93
CA GLY A 243 0.17 -9.50 -17.28
C GLY A 243 0.98 -8.23 -17.59
N SER A 244 0.69 -7.63 -18.72
CA SER A 244 1.41 -6.45 -19.25
C SER A 244 1.02 -5.15 -18.55
N LEU A 245 1.87 -4.12 -18.69
CA LEU A 245 1.59 -2.77 -18.18
C LEU A 245 0.36 -2.12 -18.83
N ASN A 246 0.04 -2.50 -20.08
CA ASN A 246 -1.18 -2.04 -20.75
C ASN A 246 -2.42 -2.67 -20.11
N GLU A 247 -2.35 -3.92 -19.70
CA GLU A 247 -3.43 -4.59 -18.98
C GLU A 247 -3.58 -4.03 -17.55
N LEU A 248 -2.47 -3.69 -16.88
CA LEU A 248 -2.50 -2.94 -15.61
C LEU A 248 -3.24 -1.62 -15.80
N ARG A 249 -2.82 -0.81 -16.78
CA ARG A 249 -3.47 0.47 -17.12
C ARG A 249 -4.97 0.30 -17.35
N ALA A 250 -5.36 -0.68 -18.18
CA ALA A 250 -6.77 -0.96 -18.46
C ALA A 250 -7.55 -1.32 -17.18
N ASN A 251 -6.95 -2.09 -16.27
CA ASN A 251 -7.58 -2.43 -14.99
C ASN A 251 -7.72 -1.21 -14.06
N LEU A 252 -6.68 -0.37 -13.94
CA LEU A 252 -6.75 0.87 -13.15
C LEU A 252 -7.81 1.83 -13.71
N GLU A 253 -7.87 1.99 -15.02
CA GLU A 253 -8.92 2.79 -15.70
C GLU A 253 -10.32 2.26 -15.43
N PHE A 254 -10.50 0.94 -15.51
CA PHE A 254 -11.77 0.28 -15.20
C PHE A 254 -12.19 0.56 -13.76
N MET A 255 -11.34 0.27 -12.77
CA MET A 255 -11.68 0.48 -11.36
C MET A 255 -12.00 1.94 -11.04
N ALA A 256 -11.24 2.88 -11.60
CA ALA A 256 -11.46 4.31 -11.38
C ALA A 256 -12.84 4.78 -11.88
N ARG A 257 -13.33 4.23 -12.98
CA ARG A 257 -14.65 4.56 -13.57
C ARG A 257 -15.79 3.84 -12.86
N GLU A 258 -15.64 2.55 -12.63
CA GLU A 258 -16.69 1.67 -12.08
C GLU A 258 -16.92 1.96 -10.59
N TYR A 259 -15.87 1.86 -9.78
CA TYR A 259 -15.97 1.90 -8.33
C TYR A 259 -15.80 3.30 -7.75
N ARG A 260 -15.18 4.22 -8.50
CA ARG A 260 -14.90 5.61 -8.07
C ARG A 260 -14.19 5.70 -6.71
N LYS A 261 -13.39 4.70 -6.38
CA LYS A 261 -12.52 4.65 -5.20
C LYS A 261 -11.08 4.96 -5.59
N ASP A 262 -10.31 5.37 -4.60
CA ASP A 262 -8.87 5.56 -4.77
C ASP A 262 -8.20 4.19 -4.96
N VAL A 263 -7.19 4.15 -5.83
CA VAL A 263 -6.48 2.92 -6.20
C VAL A 263 -4.99 3.10 -5.96
N ILE A 264 -4.36 2.10 -5.35
CA ILE A 264 -2.91 2.06 -5.10
C ILE A 264 -2.39 0.72 -5.63
N VAL A 265 -1.30 0.74 -6.37
CA VAL A 265 -0.52 -0.49 -6.62
C VAL A 265 0.32 -0.72 -5.38
N VAL A 266 -0.15 -1.61 -4.49
CA VAL A 266 0.38 -1.74 -3.12
C VAL A 266 1.49 -2.78 -3.01
N GLU A 267 1.70 -3.57 -4.06
CA GLU A 267 2.90 -4.35 -4.25
C GLU A 267 3.35 -4.31 -5.70
N ALA A 268 4.61 -4.02 -5.92
CA ALA A 268 5.30 -4.22 -7.19
C ALA A 268 6.77 -4.54 -6.92
N ALA A 269 7.36 -5.37 -7.77
CA ALA A 269 8.81 -5.57 -7.78
C ALA A 269 9.30 -5.96 -9.16
N TYR A 270 10.60 -5.80 -9.38
CA TYR A 270 11.30 -6.19 -10.60
C TYR A 270 12.73 -6.60 -10.30
N ASN A 271 13.26 -7.57 -11.03
CA ASN A 271 14.63 -8.01 -10.80
C ASN A 271 15.63 -6.99 -11.40
N TRP A 272 16.66 -6.62 -10.64
CA TRP A 272 17.79 -5.84 -11.16
C TRP A 272 18.90 -6.71 -11.78
N GLN A 273 18.72 -8.03 -11.76
CA GLN A 273 19.62 -9.01 -12.37
C GLN A 273 18.81 -10.14 -13.01
N PRO A 274 19.38 -10.92 -13.95
CA PRO A 274 18.65 -12.00 -14.63
C PRO A 274 17.98 -12.98 -13.64
N GLY A 275 16.70 -13.28 -13.88
CA GLY A 275 15.89 -14.15 -13.04
C GLY A 275 14.63 -14.62 -13.74
N ASN A 276 13.55 -13.85 -13.64
CA ASN A 276 12.22 -14.26 -14.07
C ASN A 276 12.06 -14.31 -15.59
N TYR A 277 12.92 -13.64 -16.38
CA TYR A 277 12.84 -13.58 -17.83
C TYR A 277 14.03 -14.22 -18.57
N ILE A 278 14.77 -15.13 -17.92
CA ILE A 278 15.80 -15.90 -18.59
C ILE A 278 15.19 -16.69 -19.77
N GLY A 279 15.70 -16.46 -20.98
CA GLY A 279 15.26 -17.15 -22.19
C GLY A 279 13.89 -16.73 -22.76
N LYS A 280 13.31 -15.63 -22.28
CA LYS A 280 12.02 -15.10 -22.77
C LYS A 280 12.00 -13.57 -22.75
N PRO A 281 11.14 -12.90 -23.54
CA PRO A 281 11.11 -11.44 -23.57
C PRO A 281 10.65 -10.85 -22.23
N ALA A 282 11.38 -9.83 -21.78
CA ALA A 282 11.07 -9.05 -20.58
C ALA A 282 10.48 -7.67 -20.99
N PRO A 283 9.57 -7.06 -20.20
CA PRO A 283 9.08 -5.71 -20.48
C PRO A 283 10.21 -4.67 -20.44
N PHE A 284 11.19 -4.88 -19.55
CA PHE A 284 12.46 -4.15 -19.48
C PHE A 284 13.60 -5.16 -19.25
N PRO A 285 14.84 -4.88 -19.66
CA PRO A 285 15.97 -5.75 -19.30
C PRO A 285 16.02 -6.00 -17.78
N GLU A 286 16.26 -7.23 -17.33
CA GLU A 286 16.51 -7.51 -15.90
C GLU A 286 17.93 -7.02 -15.54
N SER A 287 18.03 -5.71 -15.29
CA SER A 287 19.25 -4.96 -14.99
C SER A 287 18.93 -3.83 -13.99
N PRO A 288 19.93 -3.18 -13.34
CA PRO A 288 19.67 -2.05 -12.45
C PRO A 288 18.89 -0.91 -13.09
N GLU A 289 19.18 -0.64 -14.36
CA GLU A 289 18.48 0.40 -15.13
C GLU A 289 17.10 -0.05 -15.58
N GLY A 290 16.91 -1.31 -15.97
CA GLY A 290 15.59 -1.82 -16.34
C GLY A 290 14.63 -1.92 -15.15
N GLN A 291 15.14 -2.20 -13.95
CA GLN A 291 14.36 -2.10 -12.71
C GLN A 291 13.88 -0.66 -12.45
N ARG A 292 14.75 0.34 -12.66
CA ARG A 292 14.39 1.76 -12.59
C ARG A 292 13.30 2.12 -13.60
N GLN A 293 13.47 1.71 -14.86
CA GLN A 293 12.50 1.96 -15.94
C GLN A 293 11.15 1.31 -15.65
N PHE A 294 11.14 0.09 -15.10
CA PHE A 294 9.91 -0.57 -14.69
C PHE A 294 9.15 0.22 -13.63
N LEU A 295 9.81 0.64 -12.55
CA LEU A 295 9.15 1.40 -11.49
C LEU A 295 8.66 2.77 -11.98
N ASP A 296 9.44 3.45 -12.82
CA ASP A 296 9.03 4.71 -13.44
C ASP A 296 7.76 4.55 -14.28
N GLU A 297 7.68 3.47 -15.07
CA GLU A 297 6.52 3.18 -15.92
C GLU A 297 5.29 2.73 -15.12
N VAL A 298 5.45 1.90 -14.08
CA VAL A 298 4.34 1.56 -13.16
C VAL A 298 3.80 2.84 -12.51
N ASN A 299 4.68 3.70 -12.00
CA ASN A 299 4.29 4.97 -11.41
C ASN A 299 3.55 5.86 -12.42
N ARG A 300 4.01 5.93 -13.67
CA ARG A 300 3.34 6.67 -14.74
C ARG A 300 1.93 6.13 -14.99
N VAL A 301 1.78 4.81 -15.11
CA VAL A 301 0.47 4.14 -15.27
C VAL A 301 -0.47 4.48 -14.12
N VAL A 302 0.00 4.45 -12.86
CA VAL A 302 -0.80 4.83 -11.70
C VAL A 302 -1.21 6.30 -11.77
N MET A 303 -0.26 7.22 -12.01
CA MET A 303 -0.54 8.66 -12.10
C MET A 303 -1.53 9.03 -13.20
N GLU A 304 -1.55 8.27 -14.30
CA GLU A 304 -2.47 8.46 -15.43
C GLU A 304 -3.86 7.84 -15.19
N THR A 305 -4.09 7.21 -14.03
CA THR A 305 -5.40 6.66 -13.67
C THR A 305 -6.46 7.78 -13.66
N PRO A 306 -7.61 7.60 -14.36
CA PRO A 306 -8.60 8.63 -14.55
C PRO A 306 -9.10 9.29 -13.26
N ASN A 307 -9.50 10.56 -13.37
CA ASN A 307 -10.08 11.36 -12.29
C ASN A 307 -9.15 11.51 -11.07
N GLY A 308 -7.84 11.36 -11.25
CA GLY A 308 -6.85 11.44 -10.17
C GLY A 308 -7.03 10.37 -9.10
N ARG A 309 -7.59 9.21 -9.47
CA ARG A 309 -7.86 8.08 -8.56
C ARG A 309 -6.65 7.19 -8.29
N GLY A 310 -5.62 7.26 -9.11
CA GLY A 310 -4.33 6.64 -8.80
C GLY A 310 -3.65 7.42 -7.67
N LYS A 311 -3.50 6.78 -6.51
CA LYS A 311 -3.02 7.42 -5.28
C LYS A 311 -1.68 6.91 -4.78
N GLY A 312 -1.01 6.00 -5.49
CA GLY A 312 0.33 5.60 -5.10
C GLY A 312 0.82 4.29 -5.66
N VAL A 313 2.11 4.07 -5.45
CA VAL A 313 2.79 2.81 -5.70
C VAL A 313 3.61 2.43 -4.47
N PHE A 314 3.65 1.15 -4.12
CA PHE A 314 4.53 0.60 -3.11
C PHE A 314 5.45 -0.43 -3.75
N TRP A 315 6.75 -0.28 -3.52
CA TRP A 315 7.70 -1.35 -3.84
C TRP A 315 7.71 -2.40 -2.72
N TRP A 316 7.63 -3.68 -3.08
CA TRP A 316 7.69 -4.75 -2.10
C TRP A 316 9.14 -5.12 -1.76
N GLU A 317 9.53 -4.93 -0.50
CA GLU A 317 10.83 -5.29 0.07
C GLU A 317 12.05 -4.73 -0.68
N PRO A 318 12.23 -3.40 -0.74
CA PRO A 318 13.40 -2.81 -1.37
C PRO A 318 14.68 -3.02 -0.55
N ALA A 319 14.59 -3.27 0.75
CA ALA A 319 15.73 -3.34 1.67
C ALA A 319 15.71 -4.66 2.46
N VAL A 320 16.08 -5.74 1.78
CA VAL A 320 15.95 -7.13 2.26
C VAL A 320 17.23 -7.91 2.01
N THR A 321 17.38 -9.05 2.68
CA THR A 321 18.50 -9.98 2.51
C THR A 321 18.08 -11.27 1.80
N GLY A 322 19.07 -12.12 1.52
CA GLY A 322 18.84 -13.44 0.94
C GLY A 322 18.39 -13.38 -0.52
N PRO A 323 17.65 -14.39 -1.01
CA PRO A 323 17.27 -14.49 -2.43
C PRO A 323 16.42 -13.31 -2.94
N LEU A 324 15.71 -12.61 -2.05
CA LEU A 324 14.87 -11.46 -2.41
C LEU A 324 15.69 -10.22 -2.79
N THR A 325 17.00 -10.19 -2.46
CA THR A 325 17.91 -9.10 -2.81
C THR A 325 17.90 -8.80 -4.32
N ALA A 326 17.69 -9.82 -5.17
CA ALA A 326 17.58 -9.66 -6.63
C ALA A 326 16.45 -8.71 -7.08
N ARG A 327 15.48 -8.43 -6.21
CA ARG A 327 14.36 -7.48 -6.43
C ARG A 327 14.45 -6.22 -5.57
N GLY A 328 15.43 -6.16 -4.67
CA GLY A 328 15.66 -5.03 -3.79
C GLY A 328 16.21 -3.82 -4.54
N PHE A 329 16.41 -2.74 -3.80
CA PHE A 329 17.03 -1.49 -4.25
C PHE A 329 18.51 -1.42 -3.94
N PHE A 330 19.08 -2.46 -3.36
CA PHE A 330 20.48 -2.51 -2.98
C PHE A 330 21.16 -3.71 -3.64
N ASP A 331 22.36 -3.49 -4.16
CA ASP A 331 23.18 -4.55 -4.74
C ASP A 331 23.73 -5.51 -3.66
N ASP A 332 24.49 -6.53 -4.08
CA ASP A 332 25.09 -7.51 -3.18
C ASP A 332 26.09 -6.91 -2.18
N THR A 333 26.53 -5.66 -2.38
CA THR A 333 27.39 -4.89 -1.46
C THR A 333 26.60 -3.93 -0.56
N HIS A 334 25.27 -4.01 -0.66
CA HIS A 334 24.26 -3.17 -0.01
C HIS A 334 24.32 -1.70 -0.43
N ASN A 335 24.83 -1.39 -1.62
CA ASN A 335 24.80 -0.04 -2.18
C ASN A 335 23.55 0.19 -3.03
N ALA A 336 22.95 1.37 -2.89
CA ALA A 336 21.71 1.72 -3.59
C ALA A 336 21.86 1.65 -5.12
N LEU A 337 20.89 1.02 -5.77
CA LEU A 337 20.73 0.87 -7.20
C LEU A 337 19.99 2.08 -7.80
N PRO A 338 20.08 2.33 -9.11
CA PRO A 338 19.45 3.49 -9.76
C PRO A 338 17.93 3.61 -9.55
N VAL A 339 17.23 2.50 -9.29
CA VAL A 339 15.79 2.47 -9.00
C VAL A 339 15.38 3.39 -7.84
N ILE A 340 16.26 3.62 -6.85
CA ILE A 340 15.97 4.48 -5.69
C ILE A 340 15.62 5.91 -6.14
N THR A 341 16.17 6.37 -7.26
CA THR A 341 16.07 7.75 -7.76
C THR A 341 14.79 8.06 -8.54
N VAL A 342 13.92 7.06 -8.78
CA VAL A 342 12.69 7.24 -9.60
C VAL A 342 11.84 8.41 -9.12
N PHE A 343 11.82 8.65 -7.80
CA PHE A 343 10.98 9.67 -7.17
C PHE A 343 11.71 10.97 -6.82
N ASP A 344 13.00 11.11 -7.11
CA ASP A 344 13.80 12.32 -6.81
C ASP A 344 13.20 13.58 -7.42
N ARG A 345 12.52 13.45 -8.56
CA ARG A 345 11.83 14.57 -9.23
C ARG A 345 10.69 15.16 -8.40
N PHE A 346 10.18 14.41 -7.41
CA PHE A 346 9.08 14.83 -6.54
C PHE A 346 9.56 15.32 -5.16
N SER A 347 10.83 15.09 -4.81
CA SER A 347 11.42 15.46 -3.51
C SER A 347 12.22 16.77 -3.54
N ARG A 348 12.37 17.41 -4.71
CA ARG A 348 13.11 18.68 -4.83
C ARG A 348 12.38 19.82 -4.10
N LYS A 349 12.98 20.23 -3.00
CA LYS A 349 12.76 21.52 -2.32
C LYS A 349 13.27 22.68 -3.18
#